data_AF-A0A1Q5FDN8-F1
#
_entry.id   AF-A0A1Q5FDN8-F1
#
_cell.length_a   1.000
_cell.length_b   1.000
_cell.length_c   1.000
_cell.angle_alpha   90.00
_cell.angle_beta   90.00
_cell.angle_gamma   90.00
#
_symmetry.space_group_name_H-M   'P 1'
#
loop_
_entity.id
_entity.type
_entity.pdbx_description
1 polymer ?
#
loop_
_entity_poly.entity_id
_entity_poly.type
_entity_poly.pdbx_seq_one_letter_code
_entity_poly.pdbx_strand_id
1 'polypeptide(L)'
;MAGVVLTAGMGWRSSRISAKAQVDAALAGVRELADQEQKVAVSTARRAAHHEFLGQIEAACMALDRALHVSKVAYADVEYHRRTHLPVPPGPEWAAAKARLEDSVDALWFRPSALRLYADTETVDKADRLMRLVRSAADTFYAVEDAINEGGTPISTTIRFRRG
;
A
#
# COMPACT_ATOMS: atom_id res chain seq x y z
N MET A 1 0.78 -81.00 4.84
CA MET A 1 0.77 -79.67 5.50
C MET A 1 0.99 -78.53 4.48
N ALA A 2 0.14 -78.43 3.44
CA ALA A 2 0.28 -77.39 2.40
C ALA A 2 -0.79 -76.29 2.48
N GLY A 3 -1.93 -76.55 3.14
CA GLY A 3 -3.07 -75.61 3.21
C GLY A 3 -2.94 -74.46 4.22
N VAL A 4 -2.08 -74.58 5.25
CA VAL A 4 -1.95 -73.58 6.33
C VAL A 4 -0.99 -72.44 5.96
N VAL A 5 0.00 -72.71 5.09
CA VAL A 5 0.95 -71.68 4.62
C VAL A 5 0.31 -70.75 3.60
N LEU A 6 -0.63 -71.26 2.79
CA LEU A 6 -1.36 -70.47 1.78
C LEU A 6 -2.37 -69.48 2.41
N THR A 7 -3.07 -69.87 3.48
CA THR A 7 -3.98 -68.98 4.22
C THR A 7 -3.24 -67.91 5.02
N ALA A 8 -2.12 -68.24 5.65
CA ALA A 8 -1.26 -67.26 6.32
C ALA A 8 -0.63 -66.25 5.32
N GLY A 9 -0.20 -66.72 4.14
CA GLY A 9 0.32 -65.87 3.07
C GLY A 9 -0.72 -64.93 2.43
N MET A 10 -1.97 -65.38 2.32
CA MET A 10 -3.10 -64.54 1.87
C MET A 10 -3.48 -63.47 2.90
N GLY A 11 -3.50 -63.82 4.20
CA GLY A 11 -3.76 -62.87 5.29
C GLY A 11 -2.72 -61.74 5.38
N TRP A 12 -1.44 -62.07 5.21
CA TRP A 12 -0.37 -61.07 5.23
C TRP A 12 -0.42 -60.08 4.06
N ARG A 13 -0.75 -60.57 2.85
CA ARG A 13 -0.93 -59.70 1.67
C ARG A 13 -2.16 -58.81 1.82
N SER A 14 -3.27 -59.36 2.30
CA SER A 14 -4.50 -58.62 2.62
C SER A 14 -4.23 -57.49 3.62
N SER A 15 -3.53 -57.79 4.74
CA SER A 15 -3.19 -56.79 5.75
C SER A 15 -2.27 -55.69 5.22
N ARG A 16 -1.32 -56.01 4.32
CA ARG A 16 -0.46 -54.99 3.68
C ARG A 16 -1.23 -54.09 2.70
N ILE A 17 -2.20 -54.65 1.97
CA ILE A 17 -3.06 -53.88 1.07
C ILE A 17 -3.96 -52.93 1.87
N SER A 18 -4.58 -53.40 2.96
CA SER A 18 -5.40 -52.56 3.85
C SER A 18 -4.56 -51.49 4.56
N ALA A 19 -3.36 -51.81 5.04
CA ALA A 19 -2.48 -50.83 5.66
C ALA A 19 -2.02 -49.75 4.66
N LYS A 20 -1.73 -50.13 3.41
CA LYS A 20 -1.40 -49.17 2.35
C LYS A 20 -2.59 -48.25 2.04
N ALA A 21 -3.79 -48.81 1.90
CA ALA A 21 -5.00 -48.03 1.65
C ALA A 21 -5.30 -47.02 2.78
N GLN A 22 -5.04 -47.40 4.05
CA GLN A 22 -5.17 -46.51 5.20
C GLN A 22 -4.14 -45.37 5.18
N VAL A 23 -2.88 -45.65 4.80
CA VAL A 23 -1.84 -44.62 4.67
C VAL A 23 -2.13 -43.68 3.50
N ASP A 24 -2.57 -44.20 2.35
CA ASP A 24 -2.92 -43.40 1.18
C ASP A 24 -4.15 -42.50 1.48
N ALA A 25 -5.14 -43.01 2.23
CA ALA A 25 -6.27 -42.22 2.70
C ALA A 25 -5.87 -41.15 3.72
N ALA A 26 -4.97 -41.46 4.66
CA ALA A 26 -4.45 -40.49 5.61
C ALA A 26 -3.65 -39.38 4.90
N LEU A 27 -2.83 -39.73 3.90
CA LEU A 27 -2.10 -38.76 3.08
C LEU A 27 -3.04 -37.89 2.23
N ALA A 28 -4.12 -38.47 1.69
CA ALA A 28 -5.14 -37.70 0.98
C ALA A 28 -5.84 -36.70 1.92
N GLY A 29 -6.19 -37.13 3.13
CA GLY A 29 -6.77 -36.26 4.16
C GLY A 29 -5.82 -35.14 4.59
N VAL A 30 -4.54 -35.42 4.77
CA VAL A 30 -3.52 -34.39 5.10
C VAL A 30 -3.35 -33.40 3.95
N ARG A 31 -3.35 -33.85 2.70
CA ARG A 31 -3.27 -32.97 1.51
C ARG A 31 -4.49 -32.07 1.40
N GLU A 32 -5.68 -32.62 1.61
CA GLU A 32 -6.91 -31.83 1.58
C GLU A 32 -6.97 -30.81 2.71
N LEU A 33 -6.51 -31.18 3.91
CA LEU A 33 -6.41 -30.25 5.03
C LEU A 33 -5.40 -29.13 4.74
N ALA A 34 -4.23 -29.48 4.18
CA ALA A 34 -3.21 -28.50 3.78
C ALA A 34 -3.72 -27.55 2.69
N ASP A 35 -4.46 -28.06 1.70
CA ASP A 35 -5.08 -27.24 0.65
C ASP A 35 -6.15 -26.30 1.23
N GLN A 36 -6.95 -26.78 2.19
CA GLN A 36 -7.96 -25.97 2.89
C GLN A 36 -7.30 -24.88 3.74
N GLU A 37 -6.29 -25.22 4.54
CA GLU A 37 -5.52 -24.26 5.35
C GLU A 37 -4.83 -23.22 4.47
N GLN A 38 -4.24 -23.63 3.35
CA GLN A 38 -3.63 -22.72 2.38
C GLN A 38 -4.67 -21.77 1.77
N LYS A 39 -5.85 -22.26 1.40
CA LYS A 39 -6.95 -21.41 0.90
C LYS A 39 -7.40 -20.40 1.95
N VAL A 40 -7.55 -20.80 3.20
CA VAL A 40 -7.91 -19.91 4.32
C VAL A 40 -6.82 -18.86 4.54
N ALA A 41 -5.56 -19.26 4.58
CA ALA A 41 -4.42 -18.37 4.75
C ALA A 41 -4.34 -17.33 3.62
N VAL A 42 -4.48 -17.75 2.36
CA VAL A 42 -4.49 -16.85 1.20
C VAL A 42 -5.69 -15.90 1.26
N SER A 43 -6.88 -16.38 1.62
CA SER A 43 -8.06 -15.51 1.74
C SER A 43 -7.91 -14.45 2.84
N THR A 44 -7.26 -14.81 3.95
CA THR A 44 -6.99 -13.91 5.07
C THR A 44 -5.93 -12.88 4.69
N ALA A 45 -4.86 -13.33 4.03
CA ALA A 45 -3.82 -12.45 3.49
C ALA A 45 -4.39 -11.45 2.48
N ARG A 46 -5.30 -11.88 1.59
CA ARG A 46 -5.98 -11.01 0.63
C ARG A 46 -6.81 -9.93 1.33
N ARG A 47 -7.59 -10.30 2.35
CA ARG A 47 -8.39 -9.32 3.12
C ARG A 47 -7.51 -8.32 3.86
N ALA A 48 -6.44 -8.79 4.49
CA ALA A 48 -5.51 -7.92 5.19
C ALA A 48 -4.82 -6.93 4.24
N ALA A 49 -4.30 -7.42 3.11
CA ALA A 49 -3.67 -6.58 2.09
C ALA A 49 -4.63 -5.54 1.51
N HIS A 50 -5.90 -5.91 1.28
CA HIS A 50 -6.92 -4.99 0.80
C HIS A 50 -7.25 -3.91 1.85
N HIS A 51 -7.39 -4.29 3.12
CA HIS A 51 -7.71 -3.33 4.19
C HIS A 51 -6.56 -2.35 4.44
N GLU A 52 -5.32 -2.81 4.36
CA GLU A 52 -4.14 -1.96 4.46
C GLU A 52 -4.06 -0.98 3.27
N PHE A 53 -4.35 -1.46 2.07
CA PHE A 53 -4.38 -0.61 0.87
C PHE A 53 -5.43 0.50 0.97
N LEU A 54 -6.63 0.21 1.51
CA LEU A 54 -7.65 1.24 1.74
C LEU A 54 -7.17 2.31 2.73
N GLY A 55 -6.50 1.93 3.82
CA GLY A 55 -5.92 2.88 4.77
C GLY A 55 -4.86 3.79 4.13
N GLN A 56 -4.09 3.27 3.18
CA GLN A 56 -3.11 4.08 2.44
C GLN A 56 -3.76 5.03 1.45
N ILE A 57 -4.86 4.64 0.81
CA ILE A 57 -5.65 5.56 -0.03
C ILE A 57 -6.14 6.73 0.82
N GLU A 58 -6.68 6.45 2.02
CA GLU A 58 -7.14 7.50 2.94
C GLU A 58 -5.98 8.43 3.34
N ALA A 59 -4.81 7.89 3.66
CA ALA A 59 -3.62 8.68 3.97
C ALA A 59 -3.20 9.57 2.80
N ALA A 60 -3.20 9.05 1.56
CA ALA A 60 -2.89 9.81 0.36
C ALA A 60 -3.92 10.93 0.11
N CYS A 61 -5.20 10.66 0.31
CA CYS A 61 -6.25 11.69 0.24
C CYS A 61 -6.02 12.81 1.26
N MET A 62 -5.71 12.47 2.52
CA MET A 62 -5.41 13.47 3.55
C MET A 62 -4.17 14.31 3.21
N ALA A 63 -3.13 13.68 2.63
CA ALA A 63 -1.94 14.38 2.19
C ALA A 63 -2.25 15.36 1.04
N LEU A 64 -3.06 14.94 0.06
CA LEU A 64 -3.54 15.80 -1.02
C LEU A 64 -4.41 16.96 -0.53
N ASP A 65 -5.29 16.72 0.43
CA ASP A 65 -6.10 17.79 1.04
C ASP A 65 -5.22 18.82 1.75
N ARG A 66 -4.18 18.36 2.46
CA ARG A 66 -3.21 19.27 3.09
C ARG A 66 -2.42 20.06 2.04
N ALA A 67 -1.99 19.41 0.95
CA ALA A 67 -1.30 20.04 -0.16
C ALA A 67 -2.17 21.14 -0.80
N LEU A 68 -3.44 20.82 -1.10
CA LEU A 68 -4.41 21.79 -1.63
C LEU A 68 -4.64 22.96 -0.67
N HIS A 69 -4.74 22.69 0.63
CA HIS A 69 -4.90 23.73 1.64
C HIS A 69 -3.70 24.68 1.67
N VAL A 70 -2.48 24.14 1.67
CA VAL A 70 -1.23 24.91 1.62
C VAL A 70 -1.17 25.78 0.36
N SER A 71 -1.50 25.23 -0.82
CA SER A 71 -1.56 26.00 -2.06
C SER A 71 -2.58 27.15 -2.00
N LYS A 72 -3.76 26.93 -1.39
CA LYS A 72 -4.78 27.97 -1.24
C LYS A 72 -4.33 29.10 -0.30
N VAL A 73 -3.72 28.75 0.82
CA VAL A 73 -3.17 29.74 1.77
C VAL A 73 -2.10 30.58 1.09
N ALA A 74 -1.17 29.94 0.39
CA ALA A 74 -0.11 30.64 -0.32
C ALA A 74 -0.64 31.58 -1.41
N TYR A 75 -1.67 31.17 -2.15
CA TYR A 75 -2.33 32.06 -3.12
C TYR A 75 -2.96 33.28 -2.44
N ALA A 76 -3.64 33.08 -1.30
CA ALA A 76 -4.25 34.17 -0.55
C ALA A 76 -3.20 35.15 -0.01
N ASP A 77 -2.06 34.63 0.44
CA ASP A 77 -0.90 35.39 0.91
C ASP A 77 -0.29 36.27 -0.19
N VAL A 78 -0.08 35.70 -1.38
CA VAL A 78 0.40 36.43 -2.57
C VAL A 78 -0.59 37.55 -2.94
N GLU A 79 -1.88 37.26 -2.92
CA GLU A 79 -2.91 38.24 -3.26
C GLU A 79 -3.05 39.34 -2.19
N TYR A 80 -2.89 39.00 -0.91
CA TYR A 80 -2.83 39.97 0.19
C TYR A 80 -1.65 40.93 0.01
N HIS A 81 -0.46 40.40 -0.25
CA HIS A 81 0.73 41.22 -0.47
C HIS A 81 0.57 42.12 -1.69
N ARG A 82 0.05 41.58 -2.81
CA ARG A 82 -0.21 42.35 -4.04
C ARG A 82 -1.14 43.54 -3.80
N ARG A 83 -2.14 43.40 -2.92
CA ARG A 83 -3.13 44.47 -2.63
C ARG A 83 -2.66 45.47 -1.58
N THR A 84 -1.91 45.03 -0.57
CA THR A 84 -1.62 45.84 0.62
C THR A 84 -0.17 46.31 0.70
N HIS A 85 0.74 45.67 -0.05
CA HIS A 85 2.20 45.82 0.07
C HIS A 85 2.75 45.60 1.48
N LEU A 86 1.97 44.98 2.37
CA LEU A 86 2.39 44.64 3.73
C LEU A 86 3.11 43.28 3.76
N PRO A 87 4.00 43.05 4.74
CA PRO A 87 4.66 41.76 4.90
C PRO A 87 3.62 40.65 5.11
N VAL A 88 3.86 39.52 4.44
CA VAL A 88 3.01 38.32 4.54
C VAL A 88 3.22 37.68 5.93
N PRO A 89 2.18 37.15 6.58
CA PRO A 89 2.32 36.29 7.74
C PRO A 89 3.27 35.10 7.47
N PRO A 90 3.79 34.40 8.52
CA PRO A 90 4.66 33.24 8.33
C PRO A 90 4.00 32.26 7.36
N GLY A 91 4.71 32.01 6.25
CA GLY A 91 4.17 31.30 5.10
C GLY A 91 3.75 29.87 5.41
N PRO A 92 2.95 29.25 4.54
CA PRO A 92 2.42 27.94 4.79
C PRO A 92 3.52 26.87 4.77
N GLU A 93 3.31 25.78 5.51
CA GLU A 93 4.30 24.72 5.74
C GLU A 93 4.49 23.80 4.51
N TRP A 94 5.03 24.36 3.42
CA TRP A 94 5.29 23.66 2.16
C TRP A 94 6.10 22.39 2.34
N ALA A 95 7.23 22.47 3.03
CA ALA A 95 8.13 21.33 3.25
C ALA A 95 7.43 20.17 3.97
N ALA A 96 6.57 20.46 4.95
CA ALA A 96 5.83 19.43 5.68
C ALA A 96 4.73 18.79 4.83
N ALA A 97 4.03 19.59 4.02
CA ALA A 97 3.03 19.07 3.08
C ALA A 97 3.67 18.22 1.97
N LYS A 98 4.81 18.67 1.44
CA LYS A 98 5.62 17.96 0.46
C LYS A 98 6.08 16.60 0.97
N ALA A 99 6.75 16.57 2.12
CA ALA A 99 7.23 15.33 2.72
C ALA A 99 6.10 14.32 2.94
N ARG A 100 4.95 14.76 3.47
CA ARG A 100 3.78 13.89 3.67
C ARG A 100 3.20 13.35 2.37
N LEU A 101 3.22 14.16 1.30
CA LEU A 101 2.73 13.76 0.00
C LEU A 101 3.67 12.73 -0.65
N GLU A 102 4.97 12.96 -0.57
CA GLU A 102 6.02 12.03 -1.04
C GLU A 102 5.91 10.68 -0.32
N ASP A 103 5.86 10.69 1.02
CA ASP A 103 5.69 9.48 1.84
C ASP A 103 4.43 8.70 1.45
N SER A 104 3.33 9.42 1.17
CA SER A 104 2.05 8.80 0.79
C SER A 104 2.08 8.20 -0.62
N VAL A 105 2.73 8.88 -1.57
CA VAL A 105 2.92 8.38 -2.95
C VAL A 105 3.80 7.14 -2.96
N ASP A 106 4.90 7.15 -2.21
CA ASP A 106 5.83 6.02 -2.12
C ASP A 106 5.17 4.81 -1.47
N ALA A 107 4.46 5.01 -0.35
CA ALA A 107 3.69 3.94 0.30
C ALA A 107 2.69 3.30 -0.67
N LEU A 108 2.00 4.12 -1.45
CA LEU A 108 1.03 3.69 -2.44
C LEU A 108 1.66 3.09 -3.70
N TRP A 109 2.98 3.20 -3.93
CA TRP A 109 3.68 2.54 -5.05
C TRP A 109 4.09 1.10 -4.70
N PHE A 110 4.59 0.88 -3.48
CA PHE A 110 5.06 -0.44 -3.05
C PHE A 110 3.91 -1.44 -2.82
N ARG A 111 2.72 -0.99 -2.42
CA ARG A 111 1.60 -1.89 -2.11
C ARG A 111 0.80 -2.43 -3.30
N PRO A 112 0.54 -1.70 -4.39
CA PRO A 112 0.01 -2.26 -5.63
C PRO A 112 0.84 -3.44 -6.14
N SER A 113 2.17 -3.36 -5.97
CA SER A 113 3.09 -4.46 -6.30
C SER A 113 2.83 -5.71 -5.43
N ALA A 114 2.49 -5.53 -4.15
CA ALA A 114 2.09 -6.63 -3.26
C ALA A 114 0.65 -7.11 -3.52
N LEU A 115 -0.27 -6.20 -3.85
CA LEU A 115 -1.66 -6.50 -4.23
C LEU A 115 -1.74 -7.37 -5.47
N ARG A 116 -0.84 -7.20 -6.45
CA ARG A 116 -0.74 -8.06 -7.64
C ARG A 116 -0.56 -9.55 -7.32
N LEU A 117 -0.05 -9.88 -6.13
CA LEU A 117 0.12 -11.27 -5.69
C LEU A 117 -1.16 -11.90 -5.14
N TYR A 118 -2.16 -11.07 -4.75
CA TYR A 118 -3.30 -11.52 -3.96
C TYR A 118 -4.67 -11.02 -4.45
N ALA A 119 -4.73 -10.02 -5.34
CA ALA A 119 -5.97 -9.43 -5.85
C ALA A 119 -6.26 -9.84 -7.31
N ASP A 120 -7.50 -9.63 -7.75
CA ASP A 120 -7.88 -9.75 -9.15
C ASP A 120 -7.37 -8.58 -10.00
N THR A 121 -7.34 -8.79 -11.31
CA THR A 121 -6.83 -7.81 -12.29
C THR A 121 -7.58 -6.48 -12.24
N GLU A 122 -8.89 -6.48 -12.05
CA GLU A 122 -9.70 -5.24 -12.00
C GLU A 122 -9.30 -4.37 -10.81
N THR A 123 -9.09 -4.96 -9.64
CA THR A 123 -8.66 -4.26 -8.43
C THR A 123 -7.27 -3.65 -8.61
N VAL A 124 -6.35 -4.40 -9.24
CA VAL A 124 -5.01 -3.90 -9.58
C VAL A 124 -5.07 -2.73 -10.56
N ASP A 125 -5.90 -2.81 -11.60
CA ASP A 125 -6.05 -1.73 -12.59
C ASP A 125 -6.59 -0.43 -11.97
N LYS A 126 -7.57 -0.56 -11.05
CA LYS A 126 -8.10 0.58 -10.29
C LYS A 126 -7.03 1.20 -9.40
N ALA A 127 -6.23 0.39 -8.71
CA ALA A 127 -5.11 0.85 -7.90
C ALA A 127 -4.07 1.60 -8.75
N ASP A 128 -3.69 1.06 -9.90
CA ASP A 128 -2.74 1.68 -10.83
C ASP A 128 -3.29 3.00 -11.41
N ARG A 129 -4.61 3.11 -11.61
CA ARG A 129 -5.24 4.37 -12.02
C ARG A 129 -5.20 5.42 -10.91
N LEU A 130 -5.50 5.02 -9.67
CA LEU A 130 -5.46 5.92 -8.51
C LEU A 130 -4.04 6.42 -8.26
N MET A 131 -3.04 5.54 -8.31
CA MET A 131 -1.63 5.90 -8.17
C MET A 131 -1.19 6.96 -9.20
N ARG A 132 -1.61 6.80 -10.46
CA ARG A 132 -1.34 7.79 -11.51
C ARG A 132 -1.99 9.14 -11.22
N LEU A 133 -3.22 9.15 -10.69
CA LEU A 133 -3.92 10.38 -10.31
C LEU A 133 -3.22 11.08 -9.14
N VAL A 134 -2.85 10.35 -8.09
CA VAL A 134 -2.16 10.92 -6.92
C VAL A 134 -0.81 11.51 -7.34
N ARG A 135 -0.05 10.82 -8.18
CA ARG A 135 1.23 11.32 -8.70
C ARG A 135 1.06 12.58 -9.54
N SER A 136 0.09 12.59 -10.45
CA SER A 136 -0.23 13.79 -11.25
C SER A 136 -0.65 14.98 -10.39
N ALA A 137 -1.36 14.74 -9.29
CA ALA A 137 -1.73 15.78 -8.34
C ALA A 137 -0.51 16.28 -7.54
N ALA A 138 0.42 15.39 -7.17
CA ALA A 138 1.69 15.78 -6.54
C ALA A 138 2.57 16.61 -7.47
N ASP A 139 2.70 16.22 -8.74
CA ASP A 139 3.43 16.99 -9.75
C ASP A 139 2.83 18.40 -9.90
N THR A 140 1.49 18.51 -9.86
CA THR A 140 0.80 19.81 -9.89
C THR A 140 1.10 20.65 -8.65
N PHE A 141 1.16 20.02 -7.47
CA PHE A 141 1.51 20.70 -6.23
C PHE A 141 2.94 21.26 -6.27
N TYR A 142 3.91 20.50 -6.78
CA TYR A 142 5.29 20.98 -6.96
C TYR A 142 5.38 22.13 -7.96
N ALA A 143 4.64 22.04 -9.08
CA ALA A 143 4.60 23.14 -10.05
C ALA A 143 4.03 24.43 -9.43
N VAL A 144 3.06 24.33 -8.52
CA VAL A 144 2.51 25.48 -7.79
C VAL A 144 3.53 26.02 -6.78
N GLU A 145 4.22 25.16 -6.04
CA GLU A 145 5.31 25.54 -5.13
C GLU A 145 6.38 26.34 -5.89
N ASP A 146 6.86 25.80 -7.02
CA ASP A 146 7.86 26.45 -7.87
C ASP A 146 7.36 27.79 -8.40
N ALA A 147 6.15 27.86 -8.95
CA ALA A 147 5.59 29.10 -9.49
C ALA A 147 5.43 30.21 -8.43
N ILE A 148 5.09 29.84 -7.19
CA ILE A 148 4.98 30.79 -6.07
C ILE A 148 6.37 31.29 -5.65
N ASN A 149 7.37 30.41 -5.66
CA ASN A 149 8.74 30.74 -5.28
C ASN A 149 9.51 31.50 -6.39
N GLU A 150 9.16 31.31 -7.67
CA GLU A 150 9.75 32.04 -8.80
C GLU A 150 9.11 33.43 -9.02
N GLY A 151 7.81 33.57 -8.73
CA GLY A 151 7.04 34.80 -8.95
C GLY A 151 7.15 35.85 -7.83
N GLY A 152 7.72 35.49 -6.68
CA GLY A 152 7.98 36.39 -5.57
C GLY A 152 9.37 36.13 -5.01
N THR A 153 10.13 37.19 -4.73
CA THR A 153 11.41 37.09 -4.01
C THR A 153 11.37 36.00 -2.94
N PRO A 154 12.38 35.11 -2.87
CA PRO A 154 12.32 33.90 -2.07
C PRO A 154 12.03 34.26 -0.61
N ILE A 155 10.87 33.84 -0.11
CA ILE A 155 10.52 33.93 1.31
C ILE A 155 11.26 32.80 2.04
N SER A 156 12.59 32.86 2.02
CA SER A 156 13.45 31.98 2.79
C SER A 156 14.86 32.54 2.84
N THR A 157 15.38 32.68 4.06
CA THR A 157 16.80 32.87 4.41
C THR A 157 17.27 34.35 4.40
N THR A 158 17.24 35.11 5.50
CA THR A 158 18.17 34.96 6.65
C THR A 158 17.76 35.92 7.77
N ILE A 159 17.27 35.43 8.91
CA ILE A 159 17.31 36.21 10.16
C ILE A 159 18.73 36.05 10.73
N ARG A 160 19.63 37.01 10.44
CA ARG A 160 20.87 37.18 11.21
C ARG A 160 20.55 38.13 12.35
N PHE A 161 20.32 37.58 13.55
CA PHE A 161 20.46 38.37 14.77
C PHE A 161 21.92 38.78 14.92
N ARG A 162 22.23 40.04 14.61
CA ARG A 162 23.47 40.68 15.06
C ARG A 162 23.18 41.23 16.46
N ARG A 163 23.59 40.49 17.49
CA ARG A 163 23.71 41.03 18.85
C ARG A 163 24.84 42.06 18.82
N GLY A 164 24.51 43.31 19.12
CA GLY A 164 25.45 44.30 19.65
C GLY A 164 25.45 44.24 21.16
#